data_AF-A0A954VCF9-F1
#
_entry.id   AF-A0A954VCF9-F1
#
_cell.length_a   1.000
_cell.length_b   1.000
_cell.length_c   1.000
_cell.angle_alpha   90.00
_cell.angle_beta   90.00
_cell.angle_gamma   90.00
#
_symmetry.space_group_name_H-M   'P 1'
#
loop_
_entity.id
_entity.type
_entity.pdbx_description
1 polymer ?
#
loop_
_entity_poly.entity_id
_entity_poly.type
_entity_poly.pdbx_seq_one_letter_code
_entity_poly.pdbx_strand_id
1 'polypeptide(L)' 'MDQKGSYRIETRAAEALAEWKALFADQVAMKAKELSKESGSTGVITLGHYRQAVSIAAQMVATAVQDTGSRDGHQEAA' A
#
# COMPACT_ATOMS: atom_id res chain seq x y z
N MET A 1 -18.27 -2.68 30.94
CA MET A 1 -17.45 -1.51 30.58
C MET A 1 -16.28 -2.05 29.76
N ASP A 2 -16.35 -1.89 28.44
CA ASP A 2 -15.32 -2.38 27.51
C ASP A 2 -14.00 -1.66 27.76
N GLN A 3 -13.03 -2.37 28.34
CA GLN A 3 -11.64 -1.97 28.26
C GLN A 3 -11.24 -2.08 26.79
N LYS A 4 -11.27 -0.94 26.10
CA LYS A 4 -10.74 -0.76 24.76
C LYS A 4 -9.25 -1.10 24.84
N GLY A 5 -8.91 -2.37 24.55
CA GLY A 5 -7.55 -2.88 24.65
C GLY A 5 -6.64 -2.03 23.78
N SER A 6 -5.70 -1.33 24.42
CA SER A 6 -4.66 -0.61 23.69
C SER A 6 -3.69 -1.64 23.12
N TYR A 7 -3.82 -1.93 21.82
CA TYR A 7 -2.86 -2.78 21.13
C TYR A 7 -1.51 -2.07 21.03
N ARG A 8 -0.44 -2.76 21.43
CA ARG A 8 0.94 -2.32 21.16
C ARG A 8 1.39 -2.95 19.85
N ILE A 9 1.93 -2.11 18.96
CA ILE A 9 2.52 -2.56 17.69
C ILE A 9 4.02 -2.72 17.95
N GLU A 10 4.58 -3.85 17.54
CA GLU A 10 6.03 -4.05 17.58
C GLU A 10 6.74 -3.03 16.68
N THR A 11 7.93 -2.58 17.07
CA THR A 11 8.67 -1.53 16.34
C THR A 11 8.81 -1.85 14.85
N ARG A 12 9.22 -3.09 14.51
CA ARG A 12 9.37 -3.53 13.11
C ARG A 12 8.04 -3.56 12.35
N ALA A 13 6.96 -3.97 13.02
CA ALA A 13 5.63 -3.97 12.40
C ALA A 13 5.13 -2.54 12.14
N ALA A 14 5.47 -1.59 13.02
CA ALA A 14 5.17 -0.18 12.81
C ALA A 14 5.99 0.43 11.66
N GLU A 15 7.28 0.07 11.56
CA GLU A 15 8.16 0.46 10.45
C GLU A 15 7.63 -0.07 9.12
N ALA A 16 7.37 -1.37 9.01
CA ALA A 16 6.81 -1.99 7.81
C ALA A 16 5.47 -1.37 7.42
N LEU A 17 4.58 -1.10 8.39
CA LEU A 17 3.30 -0.43 8.12
C LEU A 17 3.50 0.99 7.57
N ALA A 18 4.48 1.73 8.08
CA ALA A 18 4.79 3.07 7.57
C ALA A 18 5.32 3.01 6.13
N GLU A 19 6.22 2.07 5.85
CA GLU A 19 6.75 1.82 4.51
C GLU A 19 5.65 1.44 3.52
N TRP A 20 4.77 0.51 3.87
CA TRP A 20 3.67 0.09 3.00
C TRP A 20 2.66 1.20 2.74
N LYS A 21 2.40 2.06 3.74
CA LYS A 21 1.55 3.26 3.55
C LYS A 21 2.18 4.25 2.58
N ALA A 22 3.49 4.50 2.71
CA ALA A 22 4.22 5.37 1.80
C ALA A 22 4.21 4.81 0.38
N LEU A 23 4.55 3.52 0.23
CA LEU A 23 4.53 2.83 -1.06
C LEU A 23 3.15 2.88 -1.70
N PHE A 24 2.09 2.60 -0.94
CA PHE A 24 0.72 2.69 -1.44
C PHE A 24 0.38 4.08 -1.95
N ALA A 25 0.68 5.13 -1.17
CA ALA A 25 0.42 6.50 -1.56
C ALA A 25 1.17 6.90 -2.84
N ASP A 26 2.44 6.49 -2.96
CA ASP A 26 3.26 6.73 -4.15
C ASP A 26 2.69 6.04 -5.40
N GLN A 27 2.29 4.77 -5.26
CA GLN A 27 1.67 4.01 -6.36
C GLN A 27 0.33 4.63 -6.80
N VAL A 28 -0.50 5.05 -5.85
CA VAL A 28 -1.75 5.76 -6.13
C VAL A 28 -1.50 7.05 -6.89
N ALA A 29 -0.53 7.87 -6.45
CA ALA A 29 -0.19 9.13 -7.10
C ALA A 29 0.35 8.93 -8.51
N MET A 30 1.24 7.94 -8.70
CA MET A 30 1.81 7.60 -10.00
C MET A 30 0.72 7.15 -10.98
N LYS A 31 -0.13 6.19 -10.57
CA LYS A 31 -1.20 5.67 -11.43
C LYS A 31 -2.28 6.71 -11.73
N ALA A 32 -2.65 7.56 -10.77
CA ALA A 32 -3.60 8.63 -11.02
C ALA A 32 -3.06 9.64 -12.06
N LYS A 33 -1.74 9.91 -12.02
CA LYS A 33 -1.08 10.74 -13.02
C LYS A 33 -1.07 10.09 -14.40
N GLU A 34 -0.82 8.80 -14.51
CA GLU A 34 -0.90 8.05 -15.77
C GLU A 34 -2.32 8.10 -16.36
N LEU A 35 -3.33 7.76 -15.56
CA LEU A 35 -4.74 7.82 -15.96
C LEU A 35 -5.16 9.23 -16.42
N SER A 36 -4.66 10.28 -15.76
CA SER A 36 -4.93 11.66 -16.18
C SER A 36 -4.37 11.95 -17.58
N LYS A 37 -3.17 11.44 -17.90
CA LYS A 37 -2.54 11.63 -19.22
C LYS A 37 -3.30 10.87 -20.30
N GLU A 38 -3.76 9.67 -20.00
CA GLU A 38 -4.51 8.80 -20.92
C GLU A 38 -5.91 9.36 -21.24
N SER A 39 -6.57 9.98 -20.26
CA SER A 39 -7.89 10.58 -20.42
C SER A 39 -7.93 11.84 -21.30
N GLY A 40 -6.79 12.33 -21.78
CA GLY A 40 -6.68 13.59 -22.52
C GLY A 40 -6.96 14.85 -21.69
N SER A 41 -7.26 14.70 -20.38
CA SER A 41 -7.44 15.81 -19.43
C SER A 41 -6.08 16.37 -19.04
N THR A 42 -5.57 17.30 -19.84
CA THR A 42 -4.25 17.89 -19.61
C THR A 42 -4.22 18.71 -18.33
N GLY A 43 -3.48 18.21 -17.34
CA GLY A 43 -3.04 18.98 -16.16
C GLY A 43 -3.87 18.84 -14.89
N VAL A 44 -4.98 18.07 -14.90
CA VAL A 44 -5.80 17.89 -13.70
C VAL A 44 -5.93 16.40 -13.34
N ILE A 45 -5.42 16.05 -12.16
CA ILE A 45 -5.67 14.74 -11.56
C ILE A 45 -6.97 14.85 -10.75
N THR A 46 -8.02 14.16 -11.21
CA THR A 46 -9.34 14.20 -10.57
C THR A 46 -9.44 13.12 -9.49
N LEU A 47 -10.46 13.25 -8.64
CA LEU A 47 -10.85 12.18 -7.72
C LEU A 47 -11.19 10.87 -8.45
N GLY A 48 -11.68 10.95 -9.70
CA GLY A 48 -11.94 9.78 -10.54
C GLY A 48 -10.65 8.99 -10.82
N HIS A 49 -9.58 9.69 -11.19
CA HIS A 49 -8.26 9.07 -11.43
C HIS A 49 -7.72 8.41 -10.15
N TYR A 50 -7.86 9.07 -9.00
CA TYR A 50 -7.45 8.49 -7.72
C TYR A 50 -8.26 7.24 -7.35
N ARG A 51 -9.59 7.26 -7.54
CA ARG A 51 -10.44 6.09 -7.27
C ARG A 51 -10.05 4.89 -8.11
N GLN A 52 -9.74 5.09 -9.40
CA GLN A 52 -9.26 4.03 -10.27
C GLN A 52 -7.85 3.56 -9.88
N ALA A 53 -6.95 4.50 -9.55
CA ALA A 53 -5.58 4.19 -9.15
C ALA A 53 -5.50 3.38 -7.84
N VAL A 54 -6.41 3.61 -6.88
CA VAL A 54 -6.45 2.91 -5.59
C VAL A 54 -6.55 1.39 -5.77
N SER A 55 -7.46 0.91 -6.63
CA SER A 55 -7.64 -0.53 -6.86
C SER A 55 -6.41 -1.18 -7.51
N ILE A 56 -5.68 -0.44 -8.34
CA ILE A 56 -4.45 -0.91 -9.00
C ILE A 56 -3.29 -0.92 -7.99
N ALA A 57 -3.11 0.19 -7.26
CA ALA A 57 -2.07 0.33 -6.25
C ALA A 57 -2.20 -0.69 -5.11
N ALA A 58 -3.43 -1.05 -4.72
CA ALA A 58 -3.67 -2.07 -3.71
C ALA A 58 -3.13 -3.44 -4.12
N GLN A 59 -3.29 -3.82 -5.40
CA GLN A 59 -2.73 -5.07 -5.93
C GLN A 59 -1.21 -5.05 -5.95
N MET A 60 -0.60 -3.92 -6.33
CA MET A 60 0.86 -3.76 -6.35
C MET A 60 1.47 -3.86 -4.95
N VAL A 61 0.86 -3.22 -3.96
CA VAL A 61 1.30 -3.32 -2.56
C VAL A 61 1.10 -4.74 -2.03
N ALA A 62 -0.01 -5.41 -2.35
CA ALA A 62 -0.22 -6.80 -1.95
C ALA A 62 0.92 -7.70 -2.43
N THR A 63 1.35 -7.56 -3.68
CA THR A 63 2.52 -8.30 -4.21
C THR A 63 3.81 -7.95 -3.47
N ALA A 64 4.07 -6.67 -3.20
CA ALA A 64 5.28 -6.25 -2.48
C ALA A 64 5.34 -6.79 -1.05
N VAL A 65 4.20 -6.81 -0.34
CA VAL A 65 4.09 -7.38 1.02
C VAL A 65 4.34 -8.89 1.00
N GLN A 66 3.81 -9.61 0.01
CA GLN A 66 4.01 -11.05 -0.13
C GLN A 66 5.48 -11.42 -0.40
N ASP A 67 6.18 -10.62 -1.21
CA ASP A 67 7.59 -10.85 -1.52
C ASP A 67 8.49 -10.65 -0.28
N THR A 68 8.11 -9.73 0.62
CA THR A 68 8.80 -9.56 1.91
C THR A 68 8.53 -10.70 2.89
N GLY A 69 7.37 -11.37 2.81
CA GLY A 69 7.02 -12.50 3.68
C GLY A 69 7.79 -13.79 3.38
N SER A 70 8.33 -13.94 2.16
CA SER A 70 9.14 -15.12 1.77
C SER A 70 10.49 -15.21 2.52
N ARG A 71 10.93 -14.10 3.15
CA ARG A 71 12.19 -14.05 3.91
C ARG A 71 12.00 -14.26 5.42
N ASP A 72 10.77 -14.23 5.92
CA ASP A 72 10.44 -14.47 7.33
C ASP A 72 10.19 -15.97 7.57
N GLY A 73 11.26 -16.76 7.48
CA GLY A 73 11.40 -18.02 8.24
C GLY A 73 10.50 -19.20 7.85
N HIS A 74 10.85 -19.90 6.76
CA HIS A 74 10.68 -21.35 6.71
C HIS A 74 11.98 -22.01 7.19
N GLN A 75 12.18 -22.03 8.51
CA GLN A 75 13.13 -22.95 9.13
C GLN A 75 12.29 -24.10 9.66
N GLU A 76 12.04 -25.10 8.81
CA GLU A 76 11.53 -26.39 9.25
C GLU A 76 12.46 -26.90 10.35
N ALA A 77 11.91 -27.00 11.56
CA ALA A 77 12.53 -27.77 12.62
C ALA A 77 12.62 -29.24 12.15
N ALA A 78 13.80 -29.80 12.36
CA ALA A 78 14.28 -31.11 11.92
C ALA A 78 13.40 -32.32 12.27
#